data_AF-A0A7V2KSP1-F1
#
_entry.id   AF-A0A7V2KSP1-F1
#
_cell.length_a   1.000
_cell.length_b   1.000
_cell.length_c   1.000
_cell.angle_alpha   90.00
_cell.angle_beta   90.00
_cell.angle_gamma   90.00
#
_symmetry.space_group_name_H-M   'P 1'
#
loop_
_entity.id
_entity.type
_entity.pdbx_description
1 polymer ?
#
loop_
_entity_poly.entity_id
_entity_poly.type
_entity_poly.pdbx_seq_one_letter_code
_entity_poly.pdbx_strand_id
1 'polypeptide(L)'
;MKRCIPISVMTILIISLIIPIGCKTAEFELSSLEITPSCIAIGDKAIVSVDVTNIGSAEGTCTVTLSLDGVVVDTKDVNIPAMSTREVTFDVIKETIGEYTVEIGNLNATLSVVEPVILEFRELKEVSIDSAENGELETIFMWVPATGIIDGEEKVLNSSYFKRNTYVTTSSQMGGVVLHFEWNEEGTILSEQITSRLIGQPLGIFVGSGADAQPLLGEDGQPIAPIIRDVITDAGIIMGLSLKDAVTLSEQLNAAR
;
A
#
# COMPACT_ATOMS: atom_id res chain seq x y z
N MET A 1 37.83 87.42 -38.75
CA MET A 1 36.93 86.75 -39.74
C MET A 1 36.95 85.25 -39.48
N LYS A 2 35.76 84.63 -39.41
CA LYS A 2 35.49 83.17 -39.39
C LYS A 2 35.84 82.48 -38.06
N ARG A 3 35.01 81.66 -37.42
CA ARG A 3 33.62 81.20 -37.64
C ARG A 3 33.20 80.49 -36.33
N CYS A 4 32.00 80.74 -35.84
CA CYS A 4 31.36 79.94 -34.79
C CYS A 4 31.06 78.51 -35.27
N ILE A 5 31.19 77.52 -34.39
CA ILE A 5 30.43 76.26 -34.42
C ILE A 5 29.91 76.02 -32.99
N PRO A 6 28.60 75.73 -32.78
CA PRO A 6 28.00 75.58 -31.44
C PRO A 6 27.95 74.11 -30.97
N ILE A 7 28.04 73.96 -29.64
CA ILE A 7 27.32 73.06 -28.71
C ILE A 7 26.89 71.67 -29.22
N SER A 8 27.27 70.61 -28.48
CA SER A 8 26.30 69.60 -28.05
C SER A 8 26.84 68.86 -26.81
N VAL A 9 26.44 69.31 -25.63
CA VAL A 9 26.60 68.53 -24.39
C VAL A 9 25.46 67.52 -24.37
N MET A 10 25.77 66.27 -24.74
CA MET A 10 24.83 65.16 -24.64
C MET A 10 24.70 64.78 -23.15
N THR A 11 23.64 65.26 -22.51
CA THR A 11 23.24 64.83 -21.18
C THR A 11 22.85 63.36 -21.24
N ILE A 12 23.74 62.49 -20.76
CA ILE A 12 23.43 61.08 -20.53
C ILE A 12 22.49 61.01 -19.32
N LEU A 13 21.20 60.75 -19.57
CA LEU A 13 20.24 60.42 -18.53
C LEU A 13 20.53 58.98 -18.08
N ILE A 14 21.31 58.83 -17.01
CA ILE A 14 21.47 57.54 -16.33
C ILE A 14 20.16 57.28 -15.57
N ILE A 15 19.23 56.57 -16.19
CA ILE A 15 18.09 55.98 -15.50
C ILE A 15 18.68 54.88 -14.61
N SER A 16 18.92 55.18 -13.33
CA SER A 16 19.16 54.14 -12.32
C SER A 16 17.89 53.31 -12.21
N LEU A 17 17.91 52.12 -12.81
CA LEU A 17 16.93 51.07 -12.55
C LEU A 17 17.07 50.65 -11.09
N ILE A 18 16.19 51.17 -10.23
CA ILE A 18 16.05 50.68 -8.86
C ILE A 18 15.38 49.32 -8.95
N ILE A 19 16.17 48.26 -9.05
CA ILE A 19 15.66 46.90 -8.82
C ILE A 19 15.32 46.86 -7.32
N PRO A 20 14.06 46.64 -6.91
CA PRO A 20 13.78 46.40 -5.50
C PRO A 20 14.54 45.14 -5.11
N ILE A 21 15.61 45.30 -4.33
CA ILE A 21 16.31 44.17 -3.72
C ILE A 21 15.36 43.64 -2.65
N GLY A 22 14.42 42.79 -3.06
CA GLY A 22 13.77 41.89 -2.13
C GLY A 22 14.88 41.05 -1.49
N CYS A 23 15.02 41.11 -0.16
CA CYS A 23 15.93 40.23 0.55
C CYS A 23 15.57 38.79 0.17
N LYS A 24 16.53 38.00 -0.31
CA LYS A 24 16.25 36.61 -0.68
C LYS A 24 15.82 35.85 0.59
N THR A 25 14.65 35.24 0.57
CA THR A 25 14.11 34.43 1.66
C THR A 25 14.00 32.97 1.21
N ALA A 26 14.10 32.06 2.17
CA ALA A 26 13.64 30.69 2.01
C ALA A 26 12.18 30.62 2.50
N GLU A 27 11.35 29.86 1.79
CA GLU A 27 9.95 29.64 2.11
C GLU A 27 9.62 28.22 1.68
N PHE A 28 9.00 27.42 2.56
CA PHE A 28 8.85 25.98 2.35
C PHE A 28 7.39 25.57 2.29
N GLU A 29 7.07 24.69 1.36
CA GLU A 29 5.78 24.00 1.22
C GLU A 29 5.98 22.49 1.33
N LEU A 30 5.05 21.82 2.00
CA LEU A 30 5.01 20.37 2.13
C LEU A 30 3.97 19.79 1.17
N SER A 31 4.30 18.68 0.52
CA SER A 31 3.38 17.94 -0.35
C SER A 31 3.68 16.45 -0.33
N SER A 32 2.83 15.65 -1.01
CA SER A 32 3.11 14.23 -1.30
C SER A 32 3.39 13.37 -0.05
N LEU A 33 2.61 13.52 1.03
CA LEU A 33 2.73 12.63 2.19
C LEU A 33 2.26 11.21 1.81
N GLU A 34 3.15 10.23 1.91
CA GLU A 34 2.86 8.83 1.64
C GLU A 34 3.36 7.92 2.77
N ILE A 35 2.70 6.77 2.94
CA ILE A 35 3.08 5.72 3.91
C ILE A 35 3.17 4.41 3.15
N THR A 36 4.33 3.77 3.18
CA THR A 36 4.56 2.50 2.49
C THR A 36 5.19 1.45 3.42
N PRO A 37 4.49 0.33 3.70
CA PRO A 37 3.05 0.12 3.49
C PRO A 37 2.21 0.87 4.54
N SER A 38 0.96 1.18 4.23
CA SER A 38 0.00 1.83 5.14
C SER A 38 -0.64 0.89 6.17
N CYS A 39 -0.45 -0.41 6.03
CA CYS A 39 -0.85 -1.44 6.98
C CYS A 39 0.34 -2.37 7.25
N ILE A 40 0.68 -2.54 8.53
CA ILE A 40 1.82 -3.35 8.99
C ILE A 40 1.41 -4.25 10.16
N ALA A 41 2.10 -5.38 10.34
CA ALA A 41 2.00 -6.11 11.59
C ALA A 41 2.78 -5.40 12.72
N ILE A 42 2.48 -5.73 13.97
CA ILE A 42 3.27 -5.26 15.12
C ILE A 42 4.76 -5.56 14.92
N GLY A 43 5.60 -4.56 15.22
CA GLY A 43 7.06 -4.65 15.10
C GLY A 43 7.59 -4.53 13.66
N ASP A 44 6.72 -4.47 12.65
CA ASP A 44 7.14 -4.16 11.28
C ASP A 44 7.40 -2.67 11.08
N LYS A 45 8.07 -2.37 9.97
CA LYS A 45 8.48 -1.04 9.60
C LYS A 45 7.64 -0.49 8.45
N ALA A 46 7.06 0.68 8.67
CA ALA A 46 6.53 1.54 7.61
C ALA A 46 7.51 2.67 7.29
N ILE A 47 7.55 3.08 6.02
CA ILE A 47 8.29 4.26 5.57
C ILE A 47 7.28 5.38 5.34
N VAL A 48 7.46 6.51 6.02
CA VAL A 48 6.70 7.74 5.78
C VAL A 48 7.57 8.67 4.92
N SER A 49 7.09 9.10 3.76
CA SER A 49 7.79 10.05 2.88
C SER A 49 6.97 11.34 2.71
N VAL A 50 7.67 12.46 2.52
CA VAL A 50 7.08 13.77 2.24
C VAL A 50 8.01 14.59 1.36
N ASP A 51 7.45 15.35 0.42
CA ASP A 51 8.19 16.32 -0.38
C ASP A 51 8.24 17.66 0.35
N VAL A 52 9.44 18.25 0.41
CA VAL A 52 9.66 19.60 0.91
C VAL A 52 10.19 20.48 -0.22
N THR A 53 9.39 21.46 -0.63
CA THR A 53 9.72 22.38 -1.73
C THR A 53 10.08 23.75 -1.17
N ASN A 54 11.27 24.25 -1.49
CA ASN A 54 11.64 25.64 -1.21
C ASN A 54 11.19 26.54 -2.38
N ILE A 55 10.09 27.27 -2.19
CA ILE A 55 9.54 28.24 -3.15
C ILE A 55 10.22 29.62 -3.04
N GLY A 56 11.11 29.79 -2.06
CA GLY A 56 11.88 30.99 -1.84
C GLY A 56 13.06 31.15 -2.81
N SER A 57 13.62 32.37 -2.82
CA SER A 57 14.75 32.75 -3.67
C SER A 57 16.13 32.60 -3.01
N ALA A 58 16.17 32.20 -1.73
CA ALA A 58 17.38 31.80 -1.00
C ALA A 58 17.34 30.29 -0.66
N GLU A 59 18.51 29.67 -0.52
CA GLU A 59 18.60 28.38 0.18
C GLU A 59 18.24 28.54 1.66
N GLY A 60 17.76 27.47 2.28
CA GLY A 60 17.48 27.47 3.70
C GLY A 60 17.29 26.06 4.26
N THR A 61 17.33 25.94 5.58
CA THR A 61 17.06 24.68 6.28
C THR A 61 15.61 24.66 6.77
N CYS A 62 14.89 23.59 6.43
CA CYS A 62 13.55 23.29 6.91
C CYS A 62 13.63 22.18 7.96
N THR A 63 12.96 22.37 9.10
CA THR A 63 12.80 21.33 10.13
C THR A 63 11.47 20.62 9.89
N VAL A 64 11.54 19.34 9.54
CA VAL A 64 10.37 18.48 9.28
C VAL A 64 10.08 17.64 10.52
N THR A 65 8.90 17.82 11.10
CA THR A 65 8.48 17.13 12.33
C THR A 65 7.44 16.07 12.01
N LEU A 66 7.72 14.81 12.36
CA LEU A 66 6.79 13.71 12.28
C LEU A 66 6.07 13.53 13.61
N SER A 67 4.73 13.49 13.58
CA SER A 67 3.90 13.17 14.75
C SER A 67 3.01 11.97 14.48
N LEU A 68 2.73 11.19 15.53
CA LEU A 68 1.70 10.15 15.56
C LEU A 68 0.66 10.52 16.62
N ASP A 69 -0.60 10.65 16.22
CA ASP A 69 -1.72 11.08 17.08
C ASP A 69 -1.40 12.35 17.87
N GLY A 70 -0.84 13.36 17.20
CA GLY A 70 -0.42 14.62 17.80
C GLY A 70 0.84 14.57 18.68
N VAL A 71 1.48 13.40 18.84
CA VAL A 71 2.73 13.24 19.60
C VAL A 71 3.92 13.23 18.65
N VAL A 72 4.86 14.16 18.82
CA VAL A 72 6.10 14.19 18.03
C VAL A 72 6.94 12.94 18.30
N VAL A 73 7.26 12.19 17.24
CA VAL A 73 8.05 10.94 17.32
C VAL A 73 9.43 11.06 16.69
N ASP A 74 9.61 11.95 15.71
CA ASP A 74 10.91 12.22 15.08
C ASP A 74 10.95 13.63 14.47
N THR A 75 12.15 14.15 14.20
CA THR A 75 12.37 15.45 13.57
C THR A 75 13.66 15.43 12.74
N LYS A 76 13.61 15.98 11.52
CA LYS A 76 14.77 16.05 10.60
C LYS A 76 14.95 17.45 10.05
N ASP A 77 16.19 17.94 10.10
CA ASP A 77 16.60 19.19 9.46
C ASP A 77 17.15 18.92 8.07
N VAL A 78 16.61 19.62 7.06
CA VAL A 78 16.99 19.44 5.66
C VAL A 78 17.29 20.80 5.04
N ASN A 79 18.53 20.98 4.57
CA ASN A 79 18.89 22.16 3.78
C ASN A 79 18.39 22.00 2.34
N ILE A 80 17.64 22.97 1.82
CA ILE A 80 17.01 22.89 0.49
C ILE A 80 17.41 24.14 -0.30
N PRO A 81 18.05 23.98 -1.47
CA PRO A 81 18.36 25.11 -2.35
C PRO A 81 17.10 25.88 -2.75
N ALA A 82 17.26 27.14 -3.15
CA ALA A 82 16.17 27.93 -3.70
C ALA A 82 15.50 27.21 -4.89
N MET A 83 14.17 27.32 -4.99
CA MET A 83 13.37 26.76 -6.09
C MET A 83 13.57 25.25 -6.31
N SER A 84 13.90 24.50 -5.25
CA SER A 84 14.19 23.06 -5.33
C SER A 84 13.34 22.26 -4.35
N THR A 85 13.12 20.99 -4.68
CA THR A 85 12.40 20.04 -3.84
C THR A 85 13.35 18.95 -3.33
N ARG A 86 13.15 18.49 -2.10
CA ARG A 86 13.80 17.30 -1.54
C ARG A 86 12.75 16.41 -0.87
N GLU A 87 12.86 15.12 -1.10
CA GLU A 87 12.10 14.10 -0.36
C GLU A 87 12.74 13.85 1.01
N VAL A 88 11.90 13.72 2.04
CA VAL A 88 12.30 13.39 3.41
C VAL A 88 11.55 12.14 3.84
N THR A 89 12.28 11.15 4.34
CA THR A 89 11.72 9.87 4.78
C THR A 89 11.90 9.64 6.28
N PHE A 90 10.98 8.90 6.90
CA PHE A 90 11.03 8.47 8.29
C PHE A 90 10.72 6.98 8.40
N ASP A 91 11.42 6.28 9.28
CA ASP A 91 11.16 4.88 9.61
C ASP A 91 10.24 4.84 10.84
N VAL A 92 9.06 4.22 10.71
CA VAL A 92 8.06 4.10 11.79
C VAL A 92 7.87 2.63 12.14
N ILE A 93 8.02 2.29 13.42
CA ILE A 93 7.78 0.96 13.99
C ILE A 93 6.87 1.11 15.20
N LYS A 94 5.84 0.25 15.32
CA LYS A 94 4.89 0.28 16.44
C LYS A 94 4.76 -1.11 17.08
N GLU A 95 4.74 -1.11 18.41
CA GLU A 95 4.64 -2.32 19.24
C GLU A 95 3.20 -2.58 19.74
N THR A 96 2.23 -1.80 19.26
CA THR A 96 0.84 -1.85 19.71
C THR A 96 -0.10 -1.78 18.52
N ILE A 97 -1.13 -2.63 18.51
CA ILE A 97 -2.20 -2.59 17.51
C ILE A 97 -2.97 -1.27 17.57
N GLY A 98 -3.51 -0.86 16.44
CA GLY A 98 -4.37 0.31 16.32
C GLY A 98 -4.14 1.09 15.03
N GLU A 99 -5.03 2.05 14.78
CA GLU A 99 -4.84 3.06 13.74
C GLU A 99 -4.14 4.28 14.32
N TYR A 100 -3.13 4.78 13.62
CA TYR A 100 -2.35 5.96 14.00
C TYR A 100 -2.49 7.04 12.93
N THR A 101 -2.82 8.25 13.36
CA THR A 101 -2.80 9.42 12.49
C THR A 101 -1.35 9.89 12.37
N VAL A 102 -0.77 9.71 11.18
CA VAL A 102 0.56 10.20 10.83
C VAL A 102 0.43 11.64 10.36
N GLU A 103 1.18 12.55 10.96
CA GLU A 103 1.09 13.99 10.68
C GLU A 103 2.47 14.59 10.39
N ILE A 104 2.56 15.38 9.31
CA ILE A 104 3.71 16.24 9.00
C ILE A 104 3.18 17.61 8.55
N GLY A 105 3.39 18.63 9.39
CA GLY A 105 2.83 19.96 9.15
C GLY A 105 1.31 19.95 9.15
N ASN A 106 0.71 20.27 8.00
CA ASN A 106 -0.75 20.23 7.78
C ASN A 106 -1.23 18.98 7.03
N LEU A 107 -0.31 18.08 6.65
CA LEU A 107 -0.63 16.84 5.96
C LEU A 107 -0.86 15.72 6.98
N ASN A 108 -1.80 14.82 6.68
CA ASN A 108 -2.02 13.61 7.46
C ASN A 108 -2.35 12.40 6.58
N ALA A 109 -2.07 11.22 7.12
CA ALA A 109 -2.40 9.92 6.57
C ALA A 109 -2.58 8.91 7.71
N THR A 110 -3.13 7.72 7.43
CA THR A 110 -3.38 6.69 8.44
C THR A 110 -2.40 5.53 8.29
N LEU A 111 -1.79 5.13 9.39
CA LEU A 111 -1.05 3.86 9.52
C LEU A 111 -1.87 2.89 10.36
N SER A 112 -2.22 1.73 9.80
CA SER A 112 -2.88 0.65 10.52
C SER A 112 -1.86 -0.37 11.01
N VAL A 113 -1.91 -0.71 12.30
CA VAL A 113 -1.05 -1.73 12.91
C VAL A 113 -1.92 -2.87 13.42
N VAL A 114 -1.71 -4.05 12.88
CA VAL A 114 -2.53 -5.24 13.15
C VAL A 114 -1.72 -6.37 13.78
N GLU A 115 -2.40 -7.34 14.39
CA GLU A 115 -1.73 -8.58 14.77
C GLU A 115 -1.23 -9.31 13.51
N PRO A 116 -0.08 -10.02 13.60
CA PRO A 116 0.34 -10.90 12.52
C PRO A 116 -0.74 -11.96 12.31
N VAL A 117 -1.31 -11.96 11.11
CA VAL A 117 -2.33 -12.93 10.71
C VAL A 117 -1.78 -13.83 9.62
N ILE A 118 -2.17 -15.10 9.64
CA ILE A 118 -2.01 -16.00 8.50
C ILE A 118 -3.36 -16.03 7.78
N LEU A 119 -3.36 -15.84 6.47
CA LEU A 119 -4.51 -16.16 5.64
C LEU A 119 -4.30 -17.51 4.99
N GLU A 120 -5.09 -18.52 5.35
CA GLU A 120 -5.11 -19.82 4.68
C GLU A 120 -6.08 -19.82 3.49
N PHE A 121 -5.71 -20.48 2.41
CA PHE A 121 -6.59 -20.71 1.27
C PHE A 121 -7.17 -22.11 1.34
N ARG A 122 -8.47 -22.24 1.06
CA ARG A 122 -9.21 -23.49 1.23
C ARG A 122 -10.04 -23.86 0.02
N GLU A 123 -10.09 -25.16 -0.26
CA GLU A 123 -10.94 -25.73 -1.31
C GLU A 123 -12.28 -26.16 -0.72
N LEU A 124 -13.35 -25.95 -1.46
CA LEU A 124 -14.65 -26.50 -1.10
C LEU A 124 -14.74 -27.94 -1.62
N LYS A 125 -14.89 -28.91 -0.72
CA LYS A 125 -15.08 -30.32 -1.07
C LYS A 125 -16.47 -30.81 -0.71
N GLU A 126 -17.04 -31.58 -1.62
CA GLU A 126 -18.25 -32.37 -1.39
C GLU A 126 -17.89 -33.62 -0.59
N VAL A 127 -18.56 -33.83 0.53
CA VAL A 127 -18.37 -34.99 1.41
C VAL A 127 -19.71 -35.66 1.63
N SER A 128 -19.83 -36.91 1.20
CA SER A 128 -20.99 -37.75 1.51
C SER A 128 -20.79 -38.39 2.89
N ILE A 129 -21.68 -38.08 3.82
CA ILE A 129 -21.70 -38.63 5.18
C ILE A 129 -22.89 -39.59 5.28
N ASP A 130 -22.70 -40.70 5.99
CA ASP A 130 -23.79 -41.63 6.31
C ASP A 130 -24.68 -40.99 7.38
N SER A 131 -25.92 -40.65 7.04
CA SER A 131 -26.88 -40.10 8.00
C SER A 131 -27.25 -41.18 9.01
N ALA A 132 -26.82 -40.96 10.26
CA ALA A 132 -27.06 -41.89 11.37
C ALA A 132 -28.55 -42.13 11.68
N GLU A 133 -29.45 -41.28 11.19
CA GLU A 133 -30.89 -41.37 11.49
C GLU A 133 -31.70 -42.19 10.48
N ASN A 134 -31.28 -42.30 9.21
CA ASN A 134 -32.09 -42.94 8.17
C ASN A 134 -31.33 -43.79 7.14
N GLY A 135 -29.99 -43.85 7.20
CA GLY A 135 -29.18 -44.60 6.24
C GLY A 135 -29.17 -44.01 4.83
N GLU A 136 -29.58 -42.74 4.67
CA GLU A 136 -29.37 -41.98 3.45
C GLU A 136 -28.00 -41.27 3.49
N LEU A 137 -27.38 -41.11 2.33
CA LEU A 137 -26.17 -40.30 2.22
C LEU A 137 -26.57 -38.82 2.27
N GLU A 138 -26.06 -38.10 3.27
CA GLU A 138 -26.14 -36.64 3.33
C GLU A 138 -24.88 -36.07 2.67
N THR A 139 -25.08 -35.26 1.63
CA THR A 139 -23.98 -34.48 1.04
C THR A 139 -23.81 -33.18 1.81
N ILE A 140 -22.64 -33.00 2.42
CA ILE A 140 -22.23 -31.71 2.98
C ILE A 140 -21.07 -31.14 2.17
N PHE A 141 -20.92 -29.81 2.23
CA PHE A 141 -19.75 -29.13 1.70
C PHE A 141 -18.85 -28.68 2.85
N MET A 142 -17.57 -28.98 2.77
CA MET A 142 -16.59 -28.55 3.77
C MET A 142 -15.42 -27.83 3.12
N TRP A 143 -14.93 -26.78 3.79
CA TRP A 143 -13.69 -26.12 3.44
C TRP A 143 -12.52 -26.90 4.01
N VAL A 144 -11.62 -27.36 3.14
CA VAL A 144 -10.37 -28.02 3.53
C VAL A 144 -9.17 -27.17 3.11
N PRO A 145 -8.04 -27.21 3.84
CA PRO A 145 -6.82 -26.54 3.41
C PRO A 145 -6.45 -26.89 1.97
N ALA A 146 -6.14 -25.88 1.16
CA ALA A 146 -5.62 -26.07 -0.19
C ALA A 146 -4.13 -26.39 -0.08
N THR A 147 -3.76 -27.62 -0.45
CA THR A 147 -2.37 -28.10 -0.31
C THR A 147 -1.72 -28.37 -1.66
N GLY A 148 -0.40 -28.29 -1.68
CA GLY A 148 0.45 -28.72 -2.80
C GLY A 148 1.73 -29.36 -2.27
N ILE A 149 2.52 -29.93 -3.17
CA ILE A 149 3.80 -30.57 -2.81
C ILE A 149 4.96 -29.67 -3.22
N ILE A 150 5.87 -29.39 -2.29
CA ILE A 150 7.18 -28.77 -2.56
C ILE A 150 8.23 -29.70 -1.96
N ASP A 151 9.23 -30.10 -2.77
CA ASP A 151 10.34 -30.97 -2.35
C ASP A 151 9.90 -32.28 -1.65
N GLY A 152 8.73 -32.80 -2.01
CA GLY A 152 8.16 -34.03 -1.43
C GLY A 152 7.39 -33.83 -0.12
N GLU A 153 7.28 -32.60 0.38
CA GLU A 153 6.50 -32.23 1.56
C GLU A 153 5.17 -31.58 1.15
N GLU A 154 4.09 -31.95 1.84
CA GLU A 154 2.79 -31.29 1.69
C GLU A 154 2.80 -29.95 2.43
N LYS A 155 2.51 -28.87 1.70
CA LYS A 155 2.39 -27.52 2.25
C LYS A 155 1.00 -26.94 1.99
N VAL A 156 0.45 -26.26 2.98
CA VAL A 156 -0.79 -25.48 2.88
C VAL A 156 -0.48 -24.15 2.20
N LEU A 157 -1.27 -23.75 1.20
CA LEU A 157 -1.19 -22.43 0.61
C LEU A 157 -1.74 -21.39 1.60
N ASN A 158 -0.91 -20.40 1.91
CA ASN A 158 -1.26 -19.30 2.82
C ASN A 158 -0.58 -17.98 2.43
N SER A 159 -0.85 -16.92 3.19
CA SER A 159 -0.32 -15.57 3.00
C SER A 159 1.20 -15.44 2.98
N SER A 160 1.94 -16.34 3.63
CA SER A 160 3.41 -16.28 3.70
C SER A 160 4.07 -16.37 2.31
N TYR A 161 3.34 -16.87 1.32
CA TYR A 161 3.81 -17.02 -0.05
C TYR A 161 3.61 -15.79 -0.94
N PHE A 162 3.05 -14.68 -0.44
CA PHE A 162 2.89 -13.43 -1.20
C PHE A 162 4.17 -12.57 -1.17
N LYS A 163 4.40 -11.76 -2.22
CA LYS A 163 5.49 -10.75 -2.25
C LYS A 163 5.20 -9.47 -1.44
N ARG A 164 4.06 -9.39 -0.73
CA ARG A 164 3.62 -8.20 0.04
C ARG A 164 3.58 -6.90 -0.78
N ASN A 165 3.14 -7.01 -2.03
CA ASN A 165 2.98 -5.90 -2.95
C ASN A 165 1.57 -5.88 -3.56
N THR A 166 0.57 -6.36 -2.83
CA THR A 166 -0.81 -6.36 -3.34
C THR A 166 -1.35 -4.94 -3.40
N TYR A 167 -2.14 -4.64 -4.42
CA TYR A 167 -2.75 -3.32 -4.58
C TYR A 167 -4.11 -3.42 -5.28
N VAL A 168 -4.94 -2.41 -5.04
CA VAL A 168 -6.29 -2.33 -5.61
C VAL A 168 -6.33 -1.28 -6.70
N THR A 169 -6.97 -1.60 -7.81
CA THR A 169 -7.26 -0.67 -8.90
C THR A 169 -8.75 -0.65 -9.19
N THR A 170 -9.24 0.48 -9.71
CA THR A 170 -10.59 0.55 -10.26
C THR A 170 -10.52 0.52 -11.79
N SER A 171 -11.16 -0.46 -12.42
CA SER A 171 -11.23 -0.62 -13.87
C SER A 171 -12.67 -0.83 -14.33
N SER A 172 -13.21 0.15 -15.04
CA SER A 172 -14.57 0.07 -15.61
C SER A 172 -14.69 -1.03 -16.68
N GLN A 173 -13.59 -1.43 -17.31
CA GLN A 173 -13.57 -2.50 -18.32
C GLN A 173 -13.45 -3.91 -17.69
N MET A 174 -12.88 -4.04 -16.49
CA MET A 174 -12.65 -5.32 -15.79
C MET A 174 -13.62 -5.58 -14.64
N GLY A 175 -14.76 -4.88 -14.58
CA GLY A 175 -15.79 -5.16 -13.56
C GLY A 175 -15.68 -4.35 -12.27
N GLY A 176 -15.10 -3.15 -12.33
CA GLY A 176 -15.13 -2.18 -11.24
C GLY A 176 -13.87 -2.22 -10.39
N VAL A 177 -13.75 -3.19 -9.48
CA VAL A 177 -12.65 -3.29 -8.51
C VAL A 177 -11.80 -4.53 -8.78
N VAL A 178 -10.49 -4.35 -8.87
CA VAL A 178 -9.51 -5.41 -9.14
C VAL A 178 -8.38 -5.33 -8.13
N LEU A 179 -8.20 -6.39 -7.34
CA LEU A 179 -7.03 -6.58 -6.47
C LEU A 179 -5.98 -7.37 -7.26
N HIS A 180 -4.75 -6.85 -7.30
CA HIS A 180 -3.59 -7.48 -7.94
C HIS A 180 -2.66 -8.05 -6.87
N PHE A 181 -2.05 -9.20 -7.15
CA PHE A 181 -1.09 -9.83 -6.25
C PHE A 181 -0.02 -10.61 -7.01
N GLU A 182 1.12 -10.84 -6.34
CA GLU A 182 2.20 -11.69 -6.82
C GLU A 182 2.63 -12.71 -5.76
N TRP A 183 2.96 -13.91 -6.24
CA TRP A 183 3.54 -14.98 -5.44
C TRP A 183 5.07 -14.88 -5.36
N ASN A 184 5.65 -15.40 -4.30
CA ASN A 184 7.06 -15.76 -4.25
C ASN A 184 7.30 -17.12 -4.96
N GLU A 185 8.56 -17.57 -5.02
CA GLU A 185 8.95 -18.78 -5.76
C GLU A 185 8.19 -20.04 -5.29
N GLU A 186 8.06 -20.25 -3.98
CA GLU A 186 7.30 -21.39 -3.44
C GLU A 186 5.78 -21.24 -3.69
N GLY A 187 5.27 -20.01 -3.56
CA GLY A 187 3.87 -19.67 -3.85
C GLY A 187 3.47 -20.00 -5.27
N THR A 188 4.35 -19.74 -6.24
CA THR A 188 4.13 -20.08 -7.64
C THR A 188 3.90 -21.59 -7.83
N ILE A 189 4.72 -22.42 -7.18
CA ILE A 189 4.62 -23.89 -7.27
C ILE A 189 3.32 -24.40 -6.66
N LEU A 190 2.94 -23.89 -5.48
CA LEU A 190 1.69 -24.28 -4.81
C LEU A 190 0.47 -23.80 -5.58
N SER A 191 0.47 -22.53 -5.99
CA SER A 191 -0.62 -21.90 -6.72
C SER A 191 -0.89 -22.62 -8.03
N GLU A 192 0.14 -22.99 -8.80
CA GLU A 192 -0.02 -23.72 -10.07
C GLU A 192 -0.74 -25.06 -9.84
N GLN A 193 -0.28 -25.85 -8.85
CA GLN A 193 -0.88 -27.15 -8.54
C GLN A 193 -2.34 -27.04 -8.08
N ILE A 194 -2.64 -26.05 -7.25
CA ILE A 194 -3.98 -25.83 -6.67
C ILE A 194 -4.93 -25.29 -7.73
N THR A 195 -4.55 -24.22 -8.42
CA THR A 195 -5.44 -23.58 -9.42
C THR A 195 -5.70 -24.46 -10.64
N SER A 196 -4.74 -25.32 -11.03
CA SER A 196 -4.94 -26.29 -12.12
C SER A 196 -6.12 -27.24 -11.92
N ARG A 197 -6.44 -27.61 -10.67
CA ARG A 197 -7.56 -28.51 -10.35
C ARG A 197 -8.83 -27.79 -9.89
N LEU A 198 -8.74 -26.48 -9.66
CA LEU A 198 -9.85 -25.67 -9.15
C LEU A 198 -10.47 -24.75 -10.20
N ILE A 199 -10.17 -24.91 -11.49
CA ILE A 199 -10.82 -24.11 -12.55
C ILE A 199 -12.35 -24.21 -12.42
N GLY A 200 -13.01 -23.06 -12.27
CA GLY A 200 -14.45 -22.93 -12.06
C GLY A 200 -14.93 -23.14 -10.62
N GLN A 201 -14.04 -23.51 -9.69
CA GLN A 201 -14.33 -23.74 -8.28
C GLN A 201 -13.92 -22.53 -7.42
N PRO A 202 -14.58 -22.33 -6.26
CA PRO A 202 -14.18 -21.29 -5.32
C PRO A 202 -12.92 -21.69 -4.54
N LEU A 203 -12.04 -20.71 -4.31
CA LEU A 203 -10.93 -20.80 -3.36
C LEU A 203 -11.22 -19.86 -2.18
N GLY A 204 -11.64 -20.42 -1.04
CA GLY A 204 -12.01 -19.66 0.14
C GLY A 204 -10.80 -19.07 0.85
N ILE A 205 -10.93 -17.84 1.35
CA ILE A 205 -9.90 -17.15 2.13
C ILE A 205 -10.28 -17.21 3.61
N PHE A 206 -9.38 -17.71 4.45
CA PHE A 206 -9.61 -17.94 5.87
C PHE A 206 -8.58 -17.21 6.71
N VAL A 207 -9.02 -16.60 7.81
CA VAL A 207 -8.18 -16.00 8.84
C VAL A 207 -7.76 -17.08 9.84
N GLY A 208 -6.46 -17.21 10.08
CA GLY A 208 -5.88 -18.20 10.99
C GLY A 208 -5.36 -19.44 10.27
N SER A 209 -5.06 -20.50 11.04
CA SER A 209 -4.55 -21.75 10.50
C SER A 209 -5.19 -22.99 11.13
N GLY A 210 -5.17 -24.11 10.41
CA GLY A 210 -5.62 -25.41 10.92
C GLY A 210 -7.12 -25.44 11.31
N ALA A 211 -7.50 -26.23 12.30
CA ALA A 211 -8.91 -26.45 12.63
C ALA A 211 -9.66 -25.18 13.07
N ASP A 212 -8.94 -24.18 13.58
CA ASP A 212 -9.54 -22.96 14.15
C ASP A 212 -9.72 -21.83 13.12
N ALA A 213 -9.20 -21.98 11.90
CA ALA A 213 -9.29 -20.95 10.88
C ALA A 213 -10.75 -20.61 10.54
N GLN A 214 -11.07 -19.32 10.51
CA GLN A 214 -12.42 -18.81 10.25
C GLN A 214 -12.49 -18.20 8.85
N PRO A 215 -13.63 -18.32 8.13
CA PRO A 215 -13.76 -17.69 6.83
C PRO A 215 -13.62 -16.17 6.96
N LEU A 216 -12.81 -15.56 6.10
CA LEU A 216 -12.79 -14.10 5.96
C LEU A 216 -14.11 -13.68 5.32
N LEU A 217 -14.92 -12.91 6.05
CA LEU A 217 -16.23 -12.46 5.58
C LEU A 217 -16.13 -11.12 4.87
N GLY A 218 -16.84 -10.96 3.76
CA GLY A 218 -17.03 -9.68 3.09
C GLY A 218 -18.10 -8.82 3.77
N GLU A 219 -18.34 -7.61 3.25
CA GLU A 219 -19.39 -6.71 3.76
C GLU A 219 -20.81 -7.31 3.70
N ASP A 220 -21.03 -8.29 2.83
CA ASP A 220 -22.29 -9.02 2.70
C ASP A 220 -22.45 -10.15 3.75
N GLY A 221 -21.45 -10.34 4.61
CA GLY A 221 -21.41 -11.40 5.61
C GLY A 221 -21.15 -12.80 5.04
N GLN A 222 -20.84 -12.92 3.74
CA GLN A 222 -20.48 -14.19 3.11
C GLN A 222 -18.97 -14.39 3.10
N PRO A 223 -18.49 -15.65 3.10
CA PRO A 223 -17.07 -15.93 2.91
C PRO A 223 -16.55 -15.35 1.59
N ILE A 224 -15.41 -14.67 1.66
CA ILE A 224 -14.66 -14.27 0.47
C ILE A 224 -14.06 -15.53 -0.15
N ALA A 225 -14.65 -15.97 -1.26
CA ALA A 225 -14.22 -17.17 -1.97
C ALA A 225 -14.22 -16.96 -3.50
N PRO A 226 -13.18 -16.30 -4.04
CA PRO A 226 -13.08 -16.04 -5.48
C PRO A 226 -13.11 -17.33 -6.31
N ILE A 227 -13.74 -17.27 -7.48
CA ILE A 227 -13.74 -18.38 -8.43
C ILE A 227 -12.43 -18.37 -9.21
N ILE A 228 -11.71 -19.50 -9.21
CA ILE A 228 -10.50 -19.67 -10.01
C ILE A 228 -10.91 -19.79 -11.48
N ARG A 229 -10.34 -18.92 -12.33
CA ARG A 229 -10.67 -18.85 -13.76
C ARG A 229 -9.57 -19.37 -14.67
N ASP A 230 -8.33 -19.27 -14.22
CA ASP A 230 -7.13 -19.67 -14.95
C ASP A 230 -6.11 -20.26 -13.97
N VAL A 231 -5.11 -20.95 -14.51
CA VAL A 231 -3.96 -21.40 -13.73
C VAL A 231 -3.09 -20.18 -13.40
N ILE A 232 -2.76 -20.02 -12.12
CA ILE A 232 -2.01 -18.86 -11.61
C ILE A 232 -0.62 -19.33 -11.20
N THR A 233 0.41 -18.81 -11.86
CA THR A 233 1.82 -19.11 -11.54
C THR A 233 2.49 -17.93 -10.83
N ASP A 234 2.61 -16.77 -11.47
CA ASP A 234 3.45 -15.69 -10.96
C ASP A 234 2.63 -14.60 -10.25
N ALA A 235 1.54 -14.18 -10.90
CA ALA A 235 0.69 -13.09 -10.47
C ALA A 235 -0.77 -13.41 -10.81
N GLY A 236 -1.69 -12.85 -10.04
CA GLY A 236 -3.11 -13.03 -10.26
C GLY A 236 -3.92 -11.79 -9.91
N ILE A 237 -5.20 -11.87 -10.23
CA ILE A 237 -6.18 -10.85 -9.88
C ILE A 237 -7.39 -11.45 -9.17
N ILE A 238 -7.94 -10.72 -8.21
CA ILE A 238 -9.22 -11.01 -7.59
C ILE A 238 -10.21 -9.94 -8.05
N MET A 239 -11.34 -10.38 -8.59
CA MET A 239 -12.43 -9.54 -9.08
C MET A 239 -13.72 -9.85 -8.32
N GLY A 240 -14.67 -8.90 -8.33
CA GLY A 240 -16.00 -9.09 -7.76
C GLY A 240 -16.12 -8.75 -6.28
N LEU A 241 -15.05 -8.24 -5.66
CA LEU A 241 -15.09 -7.67 -4.31
C LEU A 241 -15.69 -6.26 -4.32
N SER A 242 -16.27 -5.85 -3.19
CA SER A 242 -16.51 -4.44 -2.93
C SER A 242 -15.17 -3.69 -2.84
N LEU A 243 -15.18 -2.37 -3.01
CA LEU A 243 -13.95 -1.57 -2.87
C LEU A 243 -13.33 -1.75 -1.48
N LYS A 244 -14.17 -1.76 -0.44
CA LYS A 244 -13.71 -1.91 0.93
C LYS A 244 -13.12 -3.30 1.19
N ASP A 245 -13.81 -4.36 0.76
CA ASP A 245 -13.31 -5.73 0.92
C ASP A 245 -11.98 -5.92 0.17
N ALA A 246 -11.84 -5.36 -1.03
CA ALA A 246 -10.59 -5.40 -1.78
C ALA A 246 -9.45 -4.66 -1.06
N VAL A 247 -9.72 -3.46 -0.53
CA VAL A 247 -8.72 -2.68 0.21
C VAL A 247 -8.31 -3.41 1.48
N THR A 248 -9.27 -3.86 2.29
CA THR A 248 -9.01 -4.60 3.52
C THR A 248 -8.26 -5.91 3.26
N LEU A 249 -8.64 -6.68 2.24
CA LEU A 249 -7.93 -7.91 1.88
C LEU A 249 -6.50 -7.61 1.40
N SER A 250 -6.30 -6.56 0.60
CA SER A 250 -4.97 -6.15 0.15
C SER A 250 -4.08 -5.72 1.33
N GLU A 251 -4.63 -4.96 2.28
CA GLU A 251 -3.91 -4.59 3.50
C GLU A 251 -3.54 -5.81 4.34
N GLN A 252 -4.48 -6.74 4.53
CA GLN A 252 -4.22 -7.99 5.26
C GLN A 252 -3.17 -8.85 4.56
N LEU A 253 -3.21 -9.01 3.24
CA LEU A 253 -2.21 -9.78 2.49
C LEU A 253 -0.80 -9.17 2.57
N ASN A 254 -0.72 -7.84 2.62
CA ASN A 254 0.57 -7.15 2.78
C ASN A 254 1.11 -7.22 4.22
N ALA A 255 0.23 -7.23 5.23
CA ALA A 255 0.61 -7.34 6.63
C ALA A 255 0.80 -8.80 7.12
N ALA A 256 0.20 -9.77 6.42
CA ALA A 256 0.19 -11.16 6.81
C ALA A 256 1.57 -11.84 6.68
N ARG A 257 1.75 -12.89 7.48
CA ARG A 257 3.00 -13.64 7.58
C ARG A 257 2.80 -15.13 7.33
#